data_AF-A0A8B6E6Q5-F1
#
_entry.id   AF-A0A8B6E6Q5-F1
#
_cell.length_a   1.000
_cell.length_b   1.000
_cell.length_c   1.000
_cell.angle_alpha   90.00
_cell.angle_beta   90.00
_cell.angle_gamma   90.00
#
_symmetry.space_group_name_H-M   'P 1'
#
loop_
_entity.id
_entity.type
_entity.pdbx_description
1 polymer ?
#
loop_
_entity_poly.entity_id
_entity_poly.type
_entity_poly.pdbx_seq_one_letter_code
_entity_poly.pdbx_strand_id
1 'polypeptide(L)'
;MLLLPRVRREKHYRGFNPLNKDFSDEELRQRYRFGRESIEFIANELRADLERNTRKRTALSVEEQVMIALRFYGSGSQLQVVGDTMGYDKSTVSRVVRDVTDALHAYLSSFVG
;
A
#
# COMPACT_ATOMS: atom_id res chain seq x y z
N MET A 1 12.43 13.67 36.51
CA MET A 1 11.22 13.44 35.68
C MET A 1 11.54 12.32 34.69
N LEU A 2 11.10 11.08 34.96
CA LEU A 2 11.41 9.92 34.11
C LEU A 2 10.54 9.97 32.85
N LEU A 3 11.17 10.03 31.67
CA LEU A 3 10.49 9.83 30.39
C LEU A 3 10.07 8.36 30.31
N LEU A 4 8.78 8.08 30.49
CA LEU A 4 8.24 6.75 30.18
C LEU A 4 8.48 6.48 28.68
N PRO A 5 9.06 5.33 28.31
CA PRO A 5 9.24 4.99 26.91
C PRO A 5 7.86 5.03 26.23
N ARG A 6 7.76 5.69 25.06
CA ARG A 6 6.52 5.71 24.27
C ARG A 6 6.12 4.26 24.00
N VAL A 7 5.10 3.78 24.73
CA VAL A 7 4.47 2.50 24.46
C VAL A 7 3.86 2.63 23.07
N ARG A 8 4.53 2.04 22.08
CA ARG A 8 4.07 2.02 20.70
C ARG A 8 2.84 1.11 20.69
N ARG A 9 1.64 1.68 20.82
CA ARG A 9 0.38 0.92 20.74
C ARG A 9 0.45 0.00 19.54
N GLU A 10 0.22 -1.28 19.77
CA GLU A 10 0.19 -2.28 18.72
C GLU A 10 -0.94 -1.89 17.76
N LYS A 11 -0.54 -1.46 16.56
CA LYS A 11 -1.49 -1.03 15.54
C LYS A 11 -2.10 -2.29 14.94
N HIS A 12 -3.28 -2.65 15.41
CA HIS A 12 -4.16 -3.55 14.70
C HIS A 12 -4.67 -2.81 13.47
N TYR A 13 -3.91 -2.85 12.38
CA TYR A 13 -4.47 -2.55 11.08
C TYR A 13 -5.47 -3.67 10.80
N ARG A 14 -6.76 -3.39 11.00
CA ARG A 14 -7.81 -4.31 10.56
C ARG A 14 -7.54 -4.55 9.09
N GLY A 15 -7.26 -5.80 8.72
CA GLY A 15 -6.85 -6.22 7.38
C GLY A 15 -7.82 -5.73 6.32
N PHE A 16 -7.59 -4.50 5.87
CA PHE A 16 -8.22 -3.96 4.70
C PHE A 16 -7.40 -4.54 3.57
N ASN A 17 -7.77 -5.75 3.15
CA ASN A 17 -7.41 -6.28 1.85
C ASN A 17 -8.49 -5.83 0.85
N PRO A 18 -8.28 -4.72 0.13
CA PRO A 18 -9.25 -4.23 -0.84
C PRO A 18 -9.46 -5.17 -2.03
N LEU A 19 -8.58 -6.13 -2.31
CA LEU A 19 -8.85 -7.18 -3.30
C LEU A 19 -9.83 -8.24 -2.79
N ASN A 20 -9.89 -8.48 -1.48
CA ASN A 20 -10.87 -9.38 -0.86
C ASN A 20 -12.28 -8.78 -0.78
N LYS A 21 -12.46 -7.50 -1.13
CA LYS A 21 -13.79 -6.95 -1.37
C LYS A 21 -14.24 -7.35 -2.76
N ASP A 22 -15.52 -7.67 -2.88
CA ASP A 22 -16.24 -7.89 -4.14
C ASP A 22 -16.42 -6.57 -4.92
N PHE A 23 -15.34 -5.80 -5.11
CA PHE A 23 -15.36 -4.69 -6.05
C PHE A 23 -15.47 -5.23 -7.46
N SER A 24 -16.41 -4.66 -8.21
CA SER A 24 -16.43 -4.79 -9.65
C SER A 24 -15.19 -4.14 -10.27
N ASP A 25 -14.83 -4.60 -11.45
CA ASP A 25 -13.69 -4.09 -12.19
C ASP A 25 -13.84 -2.58 -12.52
N GLU A 26 -15.07 -2.12 -12.72
CA GLU A 26 -15.41 -0.71 -12.90
C GLU A 26 -15.12 0.12 -11.64
N GLU A 27 -15.53 -0.37 -10.46
CA GLU A 27 -15.22 0.31 -9.20
C GLU A 27 -13.71 0.36 -8.94
N LEU A 28 -12.97 -0.68 -9.33
CA LEU A 28 -11.51 -0.68 -9.23
C LEU A 28 -10.90 0.38 -10.13
N ARG A 29 -11.32 0.47 -11.39
CA ARG A 29 -10.85 1.51 -12.31
C ARG A 29 -11.17 2.92 -11.82
N GLN A 30 -12.37 3.15 -11.29
CA GLN A 30 -12.76 4.46 -10.76
C GLN A 30 -11.91 4.88 -9.56
N ARG A 31 -11.57 3.96 -8.66
CA ARG A 31 -10.89 4.27 -7.39
C ARG A 31 -9.36 4.20 -7.48
N TYR A 32 -8.84 3.31 -8.32
CA TYR A 32 -7.42 2.94 -8.39
C TYR A 32 -6.83 3.07 -9.80
N ARG A 33 -7.62 3.41 -10.83
CA ARG A 33 -7.25 3.53 -12.25
C ARG A 33 -6.90 2.23 -12.97
N PHE A 34 -6.95 1.10 -12.26
CA PHE A 34 -6.64 -0.22 -12.79
C PHE A 34 -7.75 -1.21 -12.45
N GLY A 35 -7.96 -2.19 -13.33
CA GLY A 35 -8.81 -3.35 -13.05
C GLY A 35 -8.07 -4.39 -12.20
N ARG A 36 -8.77 -5.44 -11.79
CA ARG A 36 -8.24 -6.46 -10.87
C ARG A 36 -6.96 -7.12 -11.39
N GLU A 37 -7.00 -7.60 -12.63
CA GLU A 37 -5.87 -8.29 -13.27
C GLU A 37 -4.61 -7.41 -13.31
N SER A 38 -4.74 -6.13 -13.66
CA SER A 38 -3.60 -5.21 -13.68
C SER A 38 -3.05 -4.93 -12.28
N ILE A 39 -3.91 -4.85 -11.25
CA ILE A 39 -3.47 -4.66 -9.86
C ILE A 39 -2.70 -5.90 -9.38
N GLU A 40 -3.22 -7.09 -9.66
CA GLU A 40 -2.57 -8.37 -9.32
C GLU A 40 -1.23 -8.52 -10.05
N PHE A 41 -1.18 -8.15 -11.33
CA PHE A 41 0.06 -8.10 -12.11
C PHE A 41 1.10 -7.19 -11.44
N ILE A 42 0.75 -5.92 -11.16
CA ILE A 42 1.65 -4.98 -10.48
C ILE A 42 2.13 -5.55 -9.14
N ALA A 43 1.24 -6.12 -8.34
CA ALA A 43 1.60 -6.70 -7.05
C ALA A 43 2.58 -7.86 -7.16
N ASN A 44 2.44 -8.70 -8.19
CA ASN A 44 3.35 -9.82 -8.43
C ASN A 44 4.73 -9.34 -8.88
N GLU A 45 4.80 -8.39 -9.81
CA GLU A 45 6.08 -7.83 -10.28
C GLU A 45 6.87 -7.14 -9.17
N LEU A 46 6.17 -6.43 -8.26
CA LEU A 46 6.83 -5.70 -7.16
C LEU A 46 7.03 -6.55 -5.89
N ARG A 47 6.64 -7.83 -5.90
CA ARG A 47 6.62 -8.66 -4.68
C ARG A 47 8.00 -8.80 -4.06
N ALA A 48 9.03 -9.03 -4.87
CA ALA A 48 10.39 -9.23 -4.37
C ALA A 48 10.93 -8.03 -3.58
N ASP A 49 10.55 -6.81 -3.97
CA ASP A 49 10.99 -5.57 -3.33
C ASP A 49 10.12 -5.17 -2.13
N LEU A 50 8.82 -5.51 -2.17
CA LEU A 50 7.83 -5.06 -1.18
C LEU A 50 7.56 -6.08 -0.07
N GLU A 51 7.86 -7.36 -0.30
CA GLU A 51 7.66 -8.41 0.69
C GLU A 51 8.69 -8.30 1.81
N ARG A 52 8.21 -8.00 3.02
CA ARG A 52 9.07 -7.85 4.19
C ARG A 52 9.17 -9.15 4.96
N ASN A 53 10.38 -9.68 5.07
CA ASN A 53 10.75 -10.74 6.02
C ASN A 53 10.76 -10.23 7.47
N THR A 54 9.63 -9.74 7.96
CA THR A 54 9.49 -9.35 9.36
C THR A 54 8.53 -10.31 10.06
N ARG A 55 8.99 -10.95 11.15
CA ARG A 55 8.19 -11.78 12.07
C ARG A 55 7.01 -11.05 12.75
N LYS A 56 6.63 -9.85 12.28
CA LYS A 56 5.56 -9.04 12.87
C LYS A 56 4.24 -9.41 12.23
N ARG A 57 3.29 -9.82 13.09
CA ARG A 57 1.91 -10.19 12.78
C ARG A 57 1.05 -9.07 12.15
N THR A 58 1.62 -7.88 11.91
CA THR A 58 0.96 -6.64 11.47
C THR A 58 1.58 -6.03 10.21
N ALA A 59 2.36 -6.82 9.46
CA ALA A 59 2.90 -6.38 8.17
C ALA A 59 1.79 -6.32 7.12
N LEU A 60 1.76 -5.23 6.34
CA LEU A 60 0.87 -5.09 5.19
C LEU A 60 1.25 -6.10 4.11
N SER A 61 0.26 -6.72 3.48
CA SER A 61 0.50 -7.54 2.29
C SER A 61 1.02 -6.67 1.13
N VAL A 62 1.63 -7.28 0.13
CA VAL A 62 2.11 -6.54 -1.06
C VAL A 62 0.93 -5.90 -1.79
N GLU A 63 -0.20 -6.60 -1.89
CA GLU A 63 -1.44 -6.13 -2.50
C GLU A 63 -2.01 -4.92 -1.73
N GLU A 64 -2.02 -4.95 -0.40
CA GLU A 64 -2.44 -3.81 0.42
C GLU A 64 -1.54 -2.59 0.16
N GLN A 65 -0.22 -2.81 0.08
CA GLN A 65 0.75 -1.75 -0.21
C GLN A 65 0.49 -1.13 -1.59
N VAL A 66 0.34 -1.97 -2.63
CA VAL A 66 0.05 -1.53 -4.00
C VAL A 66 -1.26 -0.77 -4.06
N MET A 67 -2.33 -1.25 -3.44
CA MET A 67 -3.63 -0.57 -3.49
C MET A 67 -3.65 0.76 -2.74
N ILE A 68 -2.90 0.90 -1.64
CA ILE A 68 -2.71 2.19 -0.97
C ILE A 68 -2.00 3.18 -1.91
N ALA A 69 -0.94 2.74 -2.59
CA ALA A 69 -0.18 3.58 -3.50
C ALA A 69 -1.00 3.97 -4.73
N LEU A 70 -1.67 3.02 -5.38
CA LEU A 70 -2.58 3.28 -6.50
C LEU A 70 -3.73 4.21 -6.12
N ARG A 71 -4.26 4.09 -4.90
CA ARG A 71 -5.29 5.03 -4.43
C ARG A 71 -4.75 6.45 -4.37
N PHE A 72 -3.51 6.63 -3.90
CA PHE A 72 -2.87 7.93 -3.88
C PHE A 72 -2.62 8.46 -5.31
N TYR A 73 -2.02 7.68 -6.20
CA TYR A 73 -1.73 8.09 -7.58
C TYR A 73 -3.01 8.39 -8.37
N GLY A 74 -4.01 7.52 -8.27
CA GLY A 74 -5.24 7.64 -9.04
C GLY A 74 -6.17 8.76 -8.59
N SER A 75 -6.10 9.14 -7.32
CA SER A 75 -6.94 10.21 -6.75
C SER A 75 -6.25 11.57 -6.67
N GLY A 76 -4.91 11.62 -6.67
CA GLY A 76 -4.14 12.85 -6.42
C GLY A 76 -4.42 13.48 -5.05
N SER A 77 -5.02 12.73 -4.12
CA SER A 77 -5.44 13.25 -2.81
C SER A 77 -4.28 13.35 -1.83
N GLN A 78 -4.47 14.12 -0.76
CA GLN A 78 -3.50 14.20 0.33
C GLN A 78 -3.35 12.84 1.04
N LEU A 79 -2.13 12.53 1.50
CA LEU A 79 -1.82 11.28 2.21
C LEU A 79 -2.71 11.05 3.44
N GLN A 80 -3.12 12.14 4.12
CA GLN A 80 -4.04 12.06 5.26
C GLN A 80 -5.41 11.53 4.83
N VAL A 81 -5.98 12.05 3.74
CA VAL A 81 -7.28 11.64 3.21
C VAL A 81 -7.26 10.17 2.76
N VAL A 82 -6.18 9.74 2.11
CA VAL A 82 -5.98 8.33 1.74
C VAL A 82 -5.92 7.45 2.99
N GLY A 83 -5.17 7.87 4.01
CA GLY A 83 -5.06 7.18 5.28
C GLY A 83 -6.41 7.01 5.97
N ASP A 84 -7.15 8.10 6.13
CA ASP A 84 -8.46 8.11 6.80
C ASP A 84 -9.46 7.22 6.05
N THR A 85 -9.43 7.23 4.71
CA THR A 85 -10.33 6.41 3.89
C THR A 85 -10.00 4.91 3.96
N MET A 86 -8.73 4.56 4.08
CA MET A 86 -8.24 3.18 4.00
C MET A 86 -7.98 2.58 5.39
N GLY A 87 -8.13 3.36 6.47
CA GLY A 87 -7.91 2.91 7.85
C GLY A 87 -6.43 2.87 8.27
N TYR A 88 -5.58 3.65 7.62
CA TYR A 88 -4.13 3.71 7.88
C TYR A 88 -3.73 5.09 8.37
N ASP A 89 -2.71 5.17 9.22
CA ASP A 89 -2.14 6.46 9.56
C ASP A 89 -1.35 7.05 8.38
N LYS A 90 -1.32 8.38 8.27
CA LYS A 90 -0.57 9.12 7.25
C LYS A 90 0.89 8.67 7.11
N SER A 91 1.56 8.33 8.21
CA SER A 91 2.97 7.90 8.17
C SER A 91 3.14 6.51 7.55
N THR A 92 2.12 5.65 7.64
CA THR A 92 2.07 4.37 6.95
C THR A 92 1.82 4.57 5.47
N VAL A 93 0.80 5.36 5.09
CA VAL A 93 0.54 5.69 3.68
C VAL A 93 1.77 6.31 3.02
N SER A 94 2.41 7.28 3.68
CA SER A 94 3.62 7.93 3.16
C SER A 94 4.76 6.95 2.89
N ARG A 95 5.00 6.01 3.81
CA ARG A 95 6.05 4.99 3.63
C ARG A 95 5.70 4.07 2.47
N VAL A 96 4.47 3.57 2.43
CA VAL A 96 3.99 2.69 1.37
C VAL A 96 4.08 3.34 -0.01
N VAL A 97 3.63 4.58 -0.15
CA VAL A 97 3.72 5.31 -1.43
C VAL A 97 5.17 5.41 -1.89
N ARG A 98 6.09 5.78 -1.00
CA ARG A 98 7.52 5.83 -1.34
C ARG A 98 8.05 4.45 -1.72
N ASP A 99 7.84 3.45 -0.89
CA ASP A 99 8.39 2.10 -1.09
C ASP A 99 7.87 1.49 -2.42
N VAL A 100 6.58 1.69 -2.76
CA VAL A 100 6.01 1.28 -4.05
C VAL A 100 6.55 2.12 -5.22
N THR A 101 6.76 3.43 -5.03
CA THR A 101 7.38 4.29 -6.07
C THR A 101 8.80 3.80 -6.40
N ASP A 102 9.60 3.50 -5.36
CA ASP A 102 10.97 3.04 -5.51
C ASP A 102 11.01 1.66 -6.21
N ALA A 103 10.12 0.74 -5.83
CA ALA A 103 9.98 -0.56 -6.48
C ALA A 103 9.56 -0.44 -7.96
N LEU A 104 8.60 0.43 -8.27
CA LEU A 104 8.20 0.71 -9.66
C LEU A 104 9.37 1.27 -10.47
N HIS A 105 10.17 2.17 -9.89
CA HIS A 105 11.34 2.71 -10.57
C HIS A 105 12.38 1.62 -10.84
N ALA A 106 12.70 0.80 -9.83
CA ALA A 106 13.62 -0.32 -9.98
C ALA A 106 13.16 -1.31 -11.06
N TYR A 107 11.87 -1.65 -11.06
CA TYR A 107 11.25 -2.48 -12.10
C TYR A 107 11.38 -1.84 -13.49
N LEU A 108 11.04 -0.55 -13.65
CA LEU A 108 11.16 0.11 -14.96
C LEU A 108 12.61 0.22 -15.45
N SER A 109 13.58 0.41 -14.55
CA SER A 109 15.00 0.43 -14.89
C SER A 109 15.52 -0.91 -15.41
N SER A 110 14.86 -2.04 -15.13
CA SER A 110 15.25 -3.32 -15.74
C SER A 110 14.84 -3.44 -17.21
N PHE A 111 13.98 -2.56 -17.73
CA PHE A 111 13.54 -2.55 -19.13
C PHE A 111 14.22 -1.48 -19.98
N VAL A 112 14.73 -0.42 -19.36
CA VAL A 112 15.42 0.68 -20.03
C VAL A 112 16.92 0.53 -19.77
N GLY A 113 17.60 -0.17 -20.68
CA GLY A 113 19.06 -0.24 -20.76
C GLY A 113 19.62 0.80 -21.72
#